data_AF-A0A7D5P484-F1
#
_entry.id   AF-A0A7D5P484-F1
#
_cell.length_a   1.000
_cell.length_b   1.000
_cell.length_c   1.000
_cell.angle_alpha   90.00
_cell.angle_beta   90.00
_cell.angle_gamma   90.00
#
_symmetry.space_group_name_H-M   'P 1'
#
loop_
_entity.id
_entity.type
_entity.pdbx_description
1 polymer ?
#
loop_
_entity_poly.entity_id
_entity_poly.type
_entity_poly.pdbx_seq_one_letter_code
_entity_poly.pdbx_strand_id
1 'polypeptide(L)'
;MTSDQADESAGGEGSGDRTVSVLGTEIVLEEAFVAFPWRAGMARAPGAFLAVFVLTAAVAAIGGFGSGSLQRRFALLGIVVFNAHNIPATTGVVPQILVPIAEPIVGIPGVGQLLRGLFTFGTGHTTPISHVGGILGGQVAEIGHLDLIARQSETDVPVVIYYLLAPVALVGAGYEFADSYWAETTTESFAEVARFGLAIAAGYLVVLLVGSVLFTAVLVSGLSGEVTILPDRYLLVVYGFAYPTIFATLGAWLVYRDRT
;
A
#
# COMPACT_ATOMS: atom_id res chain seq x y z
N MET A 1 -58.55 -28.86 16.05
CA MET A 1 -58.26 -30.24 15.61
C MET A 1 -57.98 -30.16 14.11
N THR A 2 -56.75 -29.89 13.66
CA THR A 2 -55.54 -30.76 13.56
C THR A 2 -55.65 -31.83 12.48
N SER A 3 -54.84 -31.67 11.43
CA SER A 3 -53.94 -32.66 10.79
C SER A 3 -53.54 -32.11 9.41
N ASP A 4 -52.34 -31.55 9.24
CA ASP A 4 -51.05 -32.23 9.03
C ASP A 4 -50.93 -32.90 7.66
N GLN A 5 -49.98 -32.38 6.86
CA GLN A 5 -49.18 -32.98 5.77
C GLN A 5 -48.95 -31.94 4.66
N ALA A 6 -47.75 -31.57 4.25
CA ALA A 6 -46.41 -31.91 4.70
C ALA A 6 -45.53 -30.73 4.27
N ASP A 7 -44.92 -30.08 5.25
CA ASP A 7 -43.80 -29.18 5.04
C ASP A 7 -42.61 -30.08 4.73
N GLU A 8 -42.37 -30.35 3.44
CA GLU A 8 -41.09 -30.88 2.99
C GLU A 8 -40.06 -29.76 3.14
N SER A 9 -39.55 -29.64 4.37
CA SER A 9 -38.22 -29.12 4.64
C SER A 9 -37.22 -30.02 3.92
N ALA A 10 -37.01 -29.76 2.64
CA ALA A 10 -35.85 -30.24 1.92
C ALA A 10 -34.63 -29.55 2.53
N GLY A 11 -34.00 -30.22 3.49
CA GLY A 11 -32.59 -30.02 3.79
C GLY A 11 -31.80 -30.25 2.51
N GLY A 12 -31.33 -29.17 1.91
CA GLY A 12 -30.18 -29.17 1.02
C GLY A 12 -29.08 -28.40 1.75
N GLU A 13 -27.96 -29.05 1.99
CA GLU A 13 -26.73 -28.51 2.58
C GLU A 13 -26.56 -27.04 2.21
N GLY A 14 -26.58 -26.15 3.20
CA GLY A 14 -26.42 -24.72 2.95
C GLY A 14 -25.09 -24.51 2.26
N SER A 15 -25.13 -24.24 0.95
CA SER A 15 -23.93 -23.91 0.19
C SER A 15 -23.16 -22.86 0.97
N GLY A 16 -21.89 -23.13 1.31
CA GLY A 16 -21.02 -22.19 2.02
C GLY A 16 -20.77 -20.89 1.25
N ASP A 17 -21.28 -20.82 0.01
CA ASP A 17 -21.26 -19.64 -0.83
C ASP A 17 -22.04 -18.47 -0.23
N ARG A 18 -21.53 -17.25 -0.42
CA ARG A 18 -22.20 -16.02 0.03
C ARG A 18 -22.48 -15.10 -1.14
N THR A 19 -23.73 -14.69 -1.29
CA THR A 19 -24.10 -13.67 -2.27
C THR A 19 -24.01 -12.27 -1.67
N VAL A 20 -23.27 -11.37 -2.32
CA VAL A 20 -23.13 -9.95 -1.94
C VAL A 20 -23.56 -9.07 -3.11
N SER A 21 -24.38 -8.05 -2.86
CA SER A 21 -24.72 -7.06 -3.88
C SER A 21 -23.72 -5.90 -3.85
N VAL A 22 -23.00 -5.69 -4.94
CA VAL A 22 -22.09 -4.55 -5.13
C VAL A 22 -22.58 -3.73 -6.31
N LEU A 23 -23.00 -2.49 -6.04
CA LEU A 23 -23.52 -1.57 -7.06
C LEU A 23 -24.67 -2.16 -7.90
N GLY A 24 -25.50 -3.01 -7.30
CA GLY A 24 -26.62 -3.68 -7.97
C GLY A 24 -26.25 -4.95 -8.75
N THR A 25 -24.97 -5.35 -8.76
CA THR A 25 -24.53 -6.66 -9.28
C THR A 25 -24.44 -7.67 -8.14
N GLU A 26 -25.09 -8.81 -8.29
CA GLU A 26 -24.95 -9.94 -7.36
C GLU A 26 -23.64 -10.68 -7.65
N ILE A 27 -22.79 -10.77 -6.62
CA ILE A 27 -21.53 -11.48 -6.66
C ILE A 27 -21.66 -12.69 -5.73
N VAL A 28 -21.51 -13.88 -6.30
CA VAL A 28 -21.43 -15.13 -5.52
C VAL A 28 -19.98 -15.35 -5.13
N LEU A 29 -19.71 -15.37 -3.83
CA LEU A 29 -18.41 -15.69 -3.27
C LEU A 29 -18.37 -17.16 -2.91
N GLU A 30 -17.46 -17.89 -3.51
CA GLU A 30 -17.23 -19.32 -3.23
C GLU A 30 -16.88 -19.55 -1.75
N GLU A 31 -17.34 -20.65 -1.17
CA GLU A 31 -17.01 -21.05 0.20
C GLU A 31 -15.49 -20.98 0.49
N ALA A 32 -14.68 -21.47 -0.45
CA ALA A 32 -13.22 -21.45 -0.37
C ALA A 32 -12.66 -20.03 -0.20
N PHE A 33 -13.25 -19.05 -0.89
CA PHE A 33 -12.89 -17.64 -0.77
C PHE A 33 -13.32 -17.08 0.59
N VAL A 34 -14.51 -17.43 1.07
CA VAL A 34 -15.05 -16.93 2.35
C VAL A 34 -14.29 -17.49 3.55
N ALA A 35 -13.92 -18.77 3.50
CA ALA A 35 -13.20 -19.47 4.56
C ALA A 35 -11.72 -19.07 4.65
N PHE A 36 -11.15 -18.49 3.59
CA PHE A 36 -9.75 -18.09 3.55
C PHE A 36 -9.40 -17.08 4.68
N PRO A 37 -8.23 -17.18 5.33
CA PRO A 37 -7.87 -16.37 6.50
C PRO A 37 -7.45 -14.92 6.14
N TRP A 38 -8.33 -14.17 5.46
CA TRP A 38 -8.11 -12.80 4.99
C TRP A 38 -7.59 -11.86 6.09
N ARG A 39 -8.19 -11.94 7.28
CA ARG A 39 -7.81 -11.09 8.41
C ARG A 39 -6.37 -11.32 8.86
N ALA A 40 -5.92 -12.57 8.84
CA ALA A 40 -4.56 -12.92 9.22
C ALA A 40 -3.55 -12.36 8.20
N GLY A 41 -3.86 -12.43 6.90
CA GLY A 41 -3.05 -11.82 5.85
C GLY A 41 -2.98 -10.29 5.98
N MET A 42 -4.14 -9.64 6.13
CA MET A 42 -4.21 -8.18 6.27
C MET A 42 -3.46 -7.67 7.51
N ALA A 43 -3.48 -8.41 8.63
CA ALA A 43 -2.82 -8.03 9.87
C ALA A 43 -1.29 -8.02 9.80
N ARG A 44 -0.69 -8.66 8.79
CA ARG A 44 0.77 -8.67 8.57
C ARG A 44 1.27 -7.42 7.88
N ALA A 45 0.39 -6.69 7.19
CA ALA A 45 0.76 -5.53 6.42
C ALA A 45 1.46 -4.41 7.23
N PRO A 46 1.01 -4.03 8.44
CA PRO A 46 1.73 -3.07 9.27
C PRO A 46 3.15 -3.55 9.63
N GLY A 47 3.31 -4.84 9.93
CA GLY A 47 4.61 -5.43 10.25
C GLY A 47 5.56 -5.42 9.06
N ALA A 48 5.07 -5.82 7.88
CA ALA A 48 5.83 -5.76 6.63
C ALA A 48 6.25 -4.33 6.30
N PHE A 49 5.31 -3.37 6.36
CA PHE A 49 5.61 -1.96 6.11
C PHE A 49 6.65 -1.41 7.10
N LEU A 50 6.50 -1.73 8.39
CA LEU A 50 7.45 -1.31 9.42
C LEU A 50 8.84 -1.88 9.16
N ALA A 51 8.94 -3.15 8.74
CA ALA A 51 10.21 -3.77 8.36
C ALA A 51 10.87 -3.01 7.21
N VAL A 52 10.12 -2.69 6.14
CA VAL A 52 10.64 -1.86 5.03
C VAL A 52 11.10 -0.50 5.54
N PHE A 53 10.29 0.18 6.35
CA PHE A 53 10.61 1.50 6.87
C PHE A 53 11.90 1.50 7.71
N VAL A 54 12.05 0.53 8.60
CA VAL A 54 13.26 0.37 9.44
C VAL A 54 14.48 0.03 8.61
N LEU A 55 14.36 -0.87 7.64
CA LEU A 55 15.46 -1.20 6.73
C LEU A 55 15.88 0.02 5.90
N THR A 56 14.92 0.76 5.35
CA THR A 56 15.19 1.99 4.61
C THR A 56 15.86 3.04 5.50
N ALA A 57 15.43 3.16 6.76
CA ALA A 57 16.07 4.04 7.74
C ALA A 57 17.53 3.63 8.02
N ALA A 58 17.77 2.34 8.20
CA ALA A 58 19.12 1.81 8.45
C ALA A 58 20.04 2.06 7.26
N VAL A 59 19.56 1.84 6.04
CA VAL A 59 20.30 2.12 4.82
C VAL A 59 20.57 3.62 4.66
N ALA A 60 19.55 4.46 4.88
CA ALA A 60 19.70 5.92 4.83
C ALA A 60 20.66 6.46 5.90
N ALA A 61 20.77 5.79 7.05
CA ALA A 61 21.72 6.16 8.10
C ALA A 61 23.19 5.93 7.69
N ILE A 62 23.46 4.94 6.84
CA ILE A 62 24.81 4.67 6.30
C ILE A 62 25.26 5.84 5.40
N GLY A 63 24.37 6.31 4.52
CA GLY A 63 24.65 7.44 3.63
C GLY A 63 24.55 8.83 4.28
N GLY A 64 24.25 8.89 5.58
CA GLY A 64 23.97 10.13 6.29
C GLY A 64 22.50 10.56 6.18
N PHE A 65 21.81 10.55 7.32
CA PHE A 65 20.47 11.13 7.44
C PHE A 65 20.59 12.64 7.21
N GLY A 66 20.19 13.12 6.03
CA GLY A 66 20.30 14.53 5.61
C GLY A 66 19.85 15.57 6.65
N SER A 67 20.11 16.85 6.39
CA SER A 67 19.85 17.93 7.35
C SER A 67 18.35 18.29 7.50
N GLY A 68 18.00 19.03 8.57
CA GLY A 68 16.63 19.48 8.85
C GLY A 68 16.00 18.88 10.11
N SER A 69 14.72 19.20 10.35
CA SER A 69 13.96 18.71 11.52
C SER A 69 13.70 17.20 11.45
N LEU A 70 13.56 16.56 12.61
CA LEU A 70 13.26 15.12 12.70
C LEU A 70 11.99 14.76 11.93
N GLN A 71 10.94 15.58 12.03
CA GLN A 71 9.69 15.38 11.31
C GLN A 71 9.88 15.42 9.79
N ARG A 72 10.65 16.39 9.27
CA ARG A 72 10.95 16.46 7.84
C ARG A 72 11.71 15.22 7.39
N ARG A 73 12.71 14.78 8.16
CA ARG A 73 13.47 13.56 7.87
C ARG A 73 12.58 12.31 7.88
N PHE A 74 11.68 12.20 8.85
CA PHE A 74 10.71 11.12 8.95
C PHE A 74 9.76 11.09 7.75
N ALA A 75 9.21 12.24 7.34
CA ALA A 75 8.35 12.35 6.18
C ALA A 75 9.09 11.99 4.88
N LEU A 76 10.31 12.50 4.70
CA LEU A 76 11.14 12.19 3.53
C LEU A 76 11.51 10.70 3.47
N LEU A 77 11.86 10.09 4.61
CA LEU A 77 12.12 8.66 4.68
C LEU A 77 10.90 7.85 4.27
N GLY A 78 9.72 8.24 4.74
CA GLY A 78 8.46 7.65 4.31
C GLY A 78 8.26 7.77 2.80
N ILE A 79 8.48 8.94 2.21
CA ILE A 79 8.39 9.12 0.75
C ILE A 79 9.38 8.20 0.00
N VAL A 80 10.59 7.99 0.52
CA VAL A 80 11.54 7.01 -0.03
C VAL A 80 10.96 5.59 0.01
N VAL A 81 10.29 5.20 1.09
CA VAL A 81 9.58 3.91 1.17
C VAL A 81 8.50 3.83 0.08
N PHE A 82 7.74 4.90 -0.18
CA PHE A 82 6.77 4.92 -1.29
C PHE A 82 7.45 4.77 -2.66
N ASN A 83 8.57 5.48 -2.88
CA ASN A 83 9.33 5.35 -4.13
C ASN A 83 9.84 3.92 -4.34
N ALA A 84 10.26 3.22 -3.28
CA ALA A 84 10.65 1.81 -3.36
C ALA A 84 9.50 0.87 -3.82
N HIS A 85 8.23 1.30 -3.68
CA HIS A 85 7.05 0.60 -4.20
C HIS A 85 6.63 1.10 -5.59
N ASN A 86 7.50 1.84 -6.30
CA ASN A 86 7.19 2.54 -7.56
C ASN A 86 6.08 3.59 -7.42
N ILE A 87 5.84 4.12 -6.22
CA ILE A 87 4.92 5.23 -6.00
C ILE A 87 5.75 6.52 -5.92
N PRO A 88 5.77 7.36 -6.98
CA PRO A 88 6.51 8.60 -6.97
C PRO A 88 5.91 9.59 -5.96
N ALA A 89 6.69 10.59 -5.56
CA ALA A 89 6.14 11.78 -4.92
C ALA A 89 5.66 12.77 -5.98
N THR A 90 4.69 13.60 -5.62
CA THR A 90 4.23 14.75 -6.42
C THR A 90 4.22 16.00 -5.55
N THR A 91 4.20 17.17 -6.17
CA THR A 91 3.91 18.41 -5.46
C THR A 91 2.43 18.46 -5.11
N GLY A 92 2.10 19.07 -3.98
CA GLY A 92 0.72 19.18 -3.53
C GLY A 92 0.37 20.56 -2.99
N VAL A 93 -0.92 20.86 -3.04
CA VAL A 93 -1.51 22.11 -2.52
C VAL A 93 -2.71 21.81 -1.65
N VAL A 94 -2.99 22.70 -0.70
CA VAL A 94 -4.26 22.71 0.04
C VAL A 94 -5.25 23.54 -0.79
N PRO A 95 -6.37 22.96 -1.27
CA PRO A 95 -7.39 23.71 -1.98
C PRO A 95 -7.91 24.89 -1.16
N GLN A 96 -8.13 26.04 -1.78
CA GLN A 96 -8.53 27.27 -1.07
C GLN A 96 -9.79 27.09 -0.21
N ILE A 97 -10.72 26.23 -0.64
CA ILE A 97 -11.94 25.89 0.11
C ILE A 97 -11.66 25.14 1.43
N LEU A 98 -10.55 24.43 1.53
CA LEU A 98 -10.14 23.67 2.72
C LEU A 98 -9.21 24.46 3.64
N VAL A 99 -8.61 25.56 3.17
CA VAL A 99 -7.67 26.39 3.96
C VAL A 99 -8.23 26.78 5.35
N PRO A 100 -9.49 27.27 5.49
CA PRO A 100 -10.02 27.65 6.80
C PRO A 100 -10.13 26.49 7.81
N ILE A 101 -10.18 25.25 7.31
CA ILE A 101 -10.23 24.03 8.13
C ILE A 101 -8.81 23.49 8.37
N ALA A 102 -7.96 23.56 7.35
CA ALA A 102 -6.61 23.01 7.38
C ALA A 102 -5.68 23.82 8.29
N GLU A 103 -5.71 25.15 8.22
CA GLU A 103 -4.77 26.00 8.96
C GLU A 103 -4.82 25.81 10.48
N PRO A 104 -6.00 25.79 11.15
CA PRO A 104 -6.07 25.56 12.59
C PRO A 104 -5.51 24.20 13.01
N ILE A 105 -5.65 23.17 12.17
CA ILE A 105 -5.18 21.81 12.47
C ILE A 105 -3.67 21.72 12.21
N VAL A 106 -3.24 22.12 11.01
CA VAL A 106 -1.84 22.02 10.57
C VAL A 106 -0.92 22.98 11.34
N GLY A 107 -1.47 24.08 11.87
CA GLY A 107 -0.76 25.00 12.74
C GLY A 107 -0.37 24.42 14.11
N ILE A 108 -0.98 23.30 14.53
CA ILE A 108 -0.63 22.64 15.80
C ILE A 108 0.72 21.94 15.66
N PRO A 109 1.76 22.32 16.43
CA PRO A 109 3.08 21.71 16.36
C PRO A 109 3.02 20.19 16.62
N GLY A 110 3.81 19.42 15.89
CA GLY A 110 3.83 17.96 16.00
C GLY A 110 2.66 17.30 15.26
N VAL A 111 1.63 16.86 15.99
CA VAL A 111 0.54 16.03 15.42
C VAL A 111 -0.22 16.76 14.31
N GLY A 112 -0.54 18.04 14.49
CA GLY A 112 -1.24 18.82 13.48
C GLY A 112 -0.50 18.89 12.15
N GLN A 113 0.82 19.10 12.22
CA GLN A 113 1.67 19.13 11.04
C GLN A 113 1.76 17.77 10.32
N LEU A 114 1.70 16.64 11.06
CA LEU A 114 1.61 15.29 10.47
C LEU A 114 0.29 15.06 9.73
N LEU A 115 -0.78 15.75 10.12
CA LEU A 115 -2.09 15.67 9.48
C LEU A 115 -2.22 16.53 8.22
N ARG A 116 -1.19 17.30 7.84
CA ARG A 116 -1.19 18.12 6.62
C ARG A 116 -1.58 17.33 5.36
N GLY A 117 -1.18 16.07 5.28
CA GLY A 117 -1.55 15.20 4.17
C GLY A 117 -3.07 15.06 3.98
N LEU A 118 -3.88 15.14 5.03
CA LEU A 118 -5.35 15.05 4.90
C LEU A 118 -5.94 16.15 4.01
N PHE A 119 -5.28 17.31 3.98
CA PHE A 119 -5.76 18.49 3.29
C PHE A 119 -4.99 18.77 1.99
N THR A 120 -3.93 18.01 1.72
CA THR A 120 -3.04 18.22 0.58
C THR A 120 -3.42 17.30 -0.57
N PHE A 121 -3.55 17.87 -1.77
CA PHE A 121 -3.88 17.16 -2.99
C PHE A 121 -2.77 17.33 -4.01
N GLY A 122 -2.41 16.23 -4.68
CA GLY A 122 -1.37 16.23 -5.72
C GLY A 122 -1.78 17.09 -6.92
N THR A 123 -0.79 17.79 -7.48
CA THR A 123 -0.94 18.59 -8.70
C THR A 123 -0.39 17.83 -9.91
N GLY A 124 -0.88 18.12 -11.11
CA GLY A 124 -0.27 17.62 -12.36
C GLY A 124 -0.80 16.27 -12.87
N HIS A 125 -1.90 15.74 -12.34
CA HIS A 125 -2.45 14.46 -12.80
C HIS A 125 -3.20 14.58 -14.12
N THR A 126 -2.78 13.80 -15.13
CA THR A 126 -3.56 13.51 -16.34
C THR A 126 -4.61 12.41 -16.05
N THR A 127 -5.48 12.09 -17.01
CA THR A 127 -6.50 11.04 -16.80
C THR A 127 -5.86 9.67 -16.51
N PRO A 128 -6.46 8.81 -15.66
CA PRO A 128 -5.79 7.65 -15.05
C PRO A 128 -5.06 6.70 -16.01
N ILE A 129 -5.66 6.43 -17.17
CA ILE A 129 -5.10 5.50 -18.18
C ILE A 129 -3.87 6.13 -18.87
N SER A 130 -3.94 7.43 -19.17
CA SER A 130 -2.80 8.15 -19.77
C SER A 130 -1.64 8.29 -18.78
N HIS A 131 -1.94 8.37 -17.49
CA HIS A 131 -0.95 8.46 -16.42
C HIS A 131 -0.13 7.17 -16.27
N VAL A 132 -0.80 6.01 -16.24
CA VAL A 132 -0.13 4.70 -16.22
C VAL A 132 0.69 4.47 -17.49
N GLY A 133 0.14 4.83 -18.66
CA GLY A 133 0.85 4.75 -19.94
C GLY A 133 2.11 5.61 -20.00
N GLY A 134 2.05 6.84 -19.47
CA GLY A 134 3.21 7.74 -19.40
C GLY A 134 4.34 7.22 -18.50
N ILE A 135 4.00 6.57 -17.38
CA ILE A 135 4.99 5.95 -16.48
C ILE A 135 5.66 4.76 -17.15
N LEU A 136 4.87 3.86 -17.76
CA LEU A 136 5.41 2.72 -18.51
C LEU A 136 6.25 3.17 -19.70
N GLY A 137 5.92 4.32 -20.30
CA GLY A 137 6.69 4.95 -21.38
C GLY A 137 7.89 5.79 -20.93
N GLY A 138 8.19 5.88 -19.62
CA GLY A 138 9.34 6.61 -19.09
C GLY A 138 9.20 8.14 -19.02
N GLN A 139 7.99 8.69 -19.21
CA GLN A 139 7.69 10.13 -19.18
C GLN A 139 7.56 10.72 -17.76
N VAL A 140 8.30 10.17 -16.79
CA VAL A 140 8.16 10.51 -15.35
C VAL A 140 8.53 11.97 -15.07
N ALA A 141 9.40 12.58 -15.89
CA ALA A 141 9.81 13.98 -15.76
C ALA A 141 8.76 14.99 -16.26
N GLU A 142 7.90 14.62 -17.20
CA GLU A 142 6.89 15.52 -17.79
C GLU A 142 5.65 15.70 -16.88
N ILE A 143 5.49 14.81 -15.88
CA ILE A 143 4.30 14.74 -15.02
C ILE A 143 4.52 15.37 -13.62
N GLY A 144 5.71 15.93 -13.37
CA GLY A 144 6.03 16.55 -12.07
C GLY A 144 6.31 15.54 -10.95
N HIS A 145 6.58 14.28 -11.30
CA HIS A 145 6.94 13.24 -10.34
C HIS A 145 8.37 13.39 -9.82
N LEU A 146 8.52 13.11 -8.53
CA LEU A 146 9.76 13.14 -7.79
C LEU A 146 10.07 11.73 -7.32
N ASP A 147 11.15 11.17 -7.84
CA ASP A 147 11.77 9.97 -7.29
C ASP A 147 12.96 10.40 -6.42
N LEU A 148 12.80 10.29 -5.11
CA LEU A 148 13.84 10.66 -4.16
C LEU A 148 15.00 9.67 -4.15
N ILE A 149 14.77 8.39 -4.51
CA ILE A 149 15.84 7.38 -4.60
C ILE A 149 16.73 7.71 -5.80
N ALA A 150 16.12 7.96 -6.97
CA ALA A 150 16.87 8.29 -8.19
C ALA A 150 17.62 9.63 -8.11
N ARG A 151 17.17 10.54 -7.23
CA ARG A 151 17.80 11.86 -7.00
C ARG A 151 18.87 11.86 -5.91
N GLN A 152 19.11 10.73 -5.24
CA GLN A 152 20.28 10.58 -4.37
C GLN A 152 21.53 10.46 -5.22
N SER A 153 22.06 11.58 -5.71
CA SER A 153 23.30 11.63 -6.48
C SER A 153 24.56 11.37 -5.65
N GLU A 154 24.43 11.23 -4.33
CA GLU A 154 25.55 11.30 -3.37
C GLU A 154 25.36 10.37 -2.14
N THR A 155 24.66 9.24 -2.27
CA THR A 155 24.71 8.21 -1.21
C THR A 155 25.66 7.09 -1.64
N ASP A 156 26.46 6.59 -0.70
CA ASP A 156 27.34 5.42 -0.92
C ASP A 156 26.57 4.11 -1.13
N VAL A 157 25.24 4.15 -1.04
CA VAL A 157 24.36 2.99 -1.16
C VAL A 157 23.77 2.93 -2.58
N PRO A 158 24.05 1.85 -3.34
CA PRO A 158 23.42 1.62 -4.64
C PRO A 158 21.89 1.73 -4.61
N VAL A 159 21.32 2.45 -5.58
CA VAL A 159 19.87 2.62 -5.79
C VAL A 159 19.10 1.29 -5.75
N VAL A 160 19.67 0.23 -6.32
CA VAL A 160 19.06 -1.11 -6.33
C VAL A 160 18.77 -1.64 -4.93
N ILE A 161 19.58 -1.30 -3.92
CA ILE A 161 19.38 -1.76 -2.54
C ILE A 161 18.05 -1.21 -2.02
N TYR A 162 17.76 0.07 -2.22
CA TYR A 162 16.50 0.67 -1.78
C TYR A 162 15.28 -0.02 -2.40
N TYR A 163 15.33 -0.33 -3.70
CA TYR A 163 14.23 -1.03 -4.38
C TYR A 163 14.10 -2.50 -3.99
N LEU A 164 15.12 -3.13 -3.40
CA LEU A 164 15.07 -4.53 -2.95
C LEU A 164 14.49 -4.68 -1.53
N LEU A 165 14.46 -3.64 -0.71
CA LEU A 165 13.97 -3.74 0.68
C LEU A 165 12.48 -4.12 0.75
N ALA A 166 11.63 -3.47 -0.04
CA ALA A 166 10.20 -3.77 -0.08
C ALA A 166 9.89 -5.19 -0.60
N PRO A 167 10.47 -5.64 -1.73
CA PRO A 167 10.35 -7.02 -2.20
C PRO A 167 10.73 -8.05 -1.15
N VAL A 168 11.87 -7.88 -0.49
CA VAL A 168 12.34 -8.83 0.52
C VAL A 168 11.38 -8.94 1.70
N ALA A 169 10.92 -7.80 2.22
CA ALA A 169 9.97 -7.80 3.34
C ALA A 169 8.61 -8.41 2.95
N LEU A 170 8.11 -8.12 1.75
CA LEU A 170 6.84 -8.64 1.26
C LEU A 170 6.90 -10.14 0.91
N VAL A 171 8.00 -10.60 0.31
CA VAL A 171 8.28 -12.03 0.12
C VAL A 171 8.33 -12.75 1.46
N GLY A 172 9.02 -12.18 2.45
CA GLY A 172 9.07 -12.74 3.81
C GLY A 172 7.70 -12.82 4.47
N ALA A 173 6.88 -11.76 4.37
CA ALA A 173 5.53 -11.74 4.91
C ALA A 173 4.60 -12.75 4.20
N GLY A 174 4.73 -12.89 2.88
CA GLY A 174 3.99 -13.88 2.09
C GLY A 174 4.37 -15.31 2.43
N TYR A 175 5.67 -15.58 2.57
CA TYR A 175 6.18 -16.88 3.01
C TYR A 175 5.67 -17.23 4.41
N GLU A 176 5.84 -16.35 5.39
CA GLU A 176 5.40 -16.62 6.76
C GLU A 176 3.88 -16.78 6.83
N PHE A 177 3.10 -15.98 6.10
CA PHE A 177 1.66 -16.14 6.07
C PHE A 177 1.25 -17.50 5.49
N ALA A 178 1.82 -17.87 4.35
CA ALA A 178 1.57 -19.15 3.72
C ALA A 178 1.96 -20.30 4.64
N ASP A 179 3.17 -20.31 5.21
CA ASP A 179 3.63 -21.40 6.07
C ASP A 179 2.73 -21.60 7.29
N SER A 180 2.34 -20.50 7.93
CA SER A 180 1.49 -20.50 9.12
C SER A 180 0.04 -20.95 8.84
N TYR A 181 -0.50 -20.67 7.66
CA TYR A 181 -1.94 -20.80 7.38
C TYR A 181 -2.29 -21.72 6.19
N TRP A 182 -1.31 -22.38 5.56
CA TRP A 182 -1.57 -23.26 4.41
C TRP A 182 -2.54 -24.39 4.73
N ALA A 183 -2.43 -24.98 5.93
CA ALA A 183 -3.30 -26.08 6.36
C ALA A 183 -4.76 -25.65 6.57
N GLU A 184 -5.03 -24.35 6.68
CA GLU A 184 -6.38 -23.79 6.80
C GLU A 184 -7.01 -23.50 5.43
N THR A 185 -6.27 -23.66 4.33
CA THR A 185 -6.82 -23.53 2.98
C THR A 185 -7.70 -24.74 2.65
N THR A 186 -8.78 -24.48 1.92
CA THR A 186 -9.77 -25.52 1.56
C THR A 186 -9.29 -26.39 0.40
N THR A 187 -8.31 -25.93 -0.38
CA THR A 187 -7.77 -26.65 -1.54
C THR A 187 -6.25 -26.57 -1.60
N GLU A 188 -5.58 -27.65 -1.99
CA GLU A 188 -4.14 -27.60 -2.32
C GLU A 188 -3.93 -27.19 -3.78
N SER A 189 -4.29 -25.95 -4.11
CA SER A 189 -4.24 -25.45 -5.49
C SER A 189 -3.32 -24.24 -5.63
N PHE A 190 -2.77 -24.07 -6.83
CA PHE A 190 -1.99 -22.88 -7.19
C PHE A 190 -2.79 -21.57 -7.02
N ALA A 191 -4.12 -21.63 -7.08
CA ALA A 191 -4.99 -20.48 -6.86
C ALA A 191 -4.89 -19.91 -5.43
N GLU A 192 -4.60 -20.75 -4.41
CA GLU A 192 -4.41 -20.28 -3.03
C GLU A 192 -3.20 -19.36 -2.89
N VAL A 193 -2.15 -19.62 -3.66
CA VAL A 193 -0.90 -18.82 -3.65
C VAL A 193 -1.22 -17.34 -3.91
N ALA A 194 -2.11 -17.06 -4.86
CA ALA A 194 -2.56 -15.71 -5.16
C ALA A 194 -3.39 -15.10 -4.01
N ARG A 195 -4.22 -15.89 -3.32
CA ARG A 195 -5.05 -15.40 -2.20
C ARG A 195 -4.19 -14.94 -1.02
N PHE A 196 -3.08 -15.62 -0.74
CA PHE A 196 -2.10 -15.16 0.26
C PHE A 196 -1.57 -13.76 -0.07
N GLY A 197 -1.18 -13.53 -1.32
CA GLY A 197 -0.71 -12.22 -1.78
C GLY A 197 -1.79 -11.14 -1.73
N LEU A 198 -3.01 -11.45 -2.19
CA LEU A 198 -4.14 -10.53 -2.19
C LEU A 198 -4.55 -10.10 -0.77
N ALA A 199 -4.53 -11.02 0.19
CA ALA A 199 -4.88 -10.70 1.57
C ALA A 199 -3.89 -9.75 2.23
N ILE A 200 -2.58 -9.95 2.01
CA ILE A 200 -1.56 -8.99 2.47
C ILE A 200 -1.74 -7.65 1.75
N ALA A 201 -1.93 -7.65 0.43
CA ALA A 201 -2.11 -6.43 -0.35
C ALA A 201 -3.30 -5.58 0.10
N ALA A 202 -4.42 -6.22 0.46
CA ALA A 202 -5.60 -5.52 0.99
C ALA A 202 -5.28 -4.75 2.28
N GLY A 203 -4.53 -5.36 3.22
CA GLY A 203 -4.05 -4.67 4.42
C GLY A 203 -3.00 -3.60 4.11
N TYR A 204 -2.10 -3.89 3.18
CA TYR A 204 -0.97 -3.02 2.82
C TYR A 204 -1.43 -1.73 2.14
N LEU A 205 -2.47 -1.80 1.31
CA LEU A 205 -3.09 -0.62 0.73
C LEU A 205 -3.59 0.34 1.81
N VAL A 206 -4.22 -0.16 2.88
CA VAL A 206 -4.68 0.68 4.00
C VAL A 206 -3.50 1.33 4.72
N VAL A 207 -2.43 0.57 4.98
CA VAL A 207 -1.21 1.08 5.61
C VAL A 207 -0.59 2.19 4.76
N LEU A 208 -0.51 2.01 3.44
CA LEU A 208 0.00 3.03 2.52
C LEU A 208 -0.94 4.25 2.45
N LEU A 209 -2.26 4.08 2.47
CA LEU A 209 -3.18 5.22 2.50
C LEU A 209 -2.95 6.08 3.74
N VAL A 210 -2.82 5.46 4.92
CA VAL A 210 -2.48 6.16 6.17
C VAL A 210 -1.08 6.79 6.07
N GLY A 211 -0.11 6.06 5.57
CA GLY A 211 1.25 6.54 5.33
C GLY A 211 1.28 7.78 4.43
N SER A 212 0.46 7.84 3.38
CA SER A 212 0.40 9.00 2.46
C SER A 212 -0.10 10.29 3.11
N VAL A 213 -0.72 10.18 4.28
CA VAL A 213 -1.05 11.35 5.12
C VAL A 213 0.18 11.75 5.92
N LEU A 214 0.75 10.79 6.66
CA LEU A 214 1.85 11.01 7.59
C LEU A 214 3.15 11.45 6.92
N PHE A 215 3.41 10.94 5.71
CA PHE A 215 4.62 11.20 4.94
C PHE A 215 4.43 12.33 3.92
N THR A 216 3.86 13.44 4.40
CA THR A 216 3.78 14.70 3.66
C THR A 216 4.87 15.64 4.18
N ALA A 217 5.75 16.11 3.30
CA ALA A 217 6.86 16.98 3.68
C ALA A 217 6.70 18.37 3.08
N VAL A 218 7.02 19.41 3.86
CA VAL A 218 7.16 20.78 3.36
C VAL A 218 8.65 21.07 3.20
N LEU A 219 9.03 21.44 1.98
CA LEU A 219 10.38 21.84 1.61
C LEU A 219 10.38 23.35 1.36
N VAL A 220 11.48 24.01 1.67
CA VAL A 220 11.64 25.45 1.41
C VAL A 220 12.72 25.61 0.36
N SER A 221 12.38 26.29 -0.74
CA SER A 221 13.28 26.69 -1.81
C SER A 221 13.40 28.20 -1.86
N GLY A 222 14.62 28.73 -1.97
CA GLY A 222 14.84 30.17 -2.14
C GLY A 222 14.24 30.73 -3.44
N LEU A 223 13.94 29.88 -4.43
CA LEU A 223 13.37 30.26 -5.72
C LEU A 223 11.84 30.10 -5.77
N SER A 224 11.29 29.17 -4.99
CA SER A 224 9.90 28.70 -5.14
C SER A 224 9.07 28.83 -3.86
N GLY A 225 9.67 29.31 -2.76
CA GLY A 225 9.02 29.37 -1.47
C GLY A 225 8.79 27.98 -0.87
N GLU A 226 7.71 27.81 -0.13
CA GLU A 226 7.30 26.53 0.43
C GLU A 226 6.68 25.63 -0.63
N VAL A 227 7.21 24.41 -0.76
CA VAL A 227 6.71 23.38 -1.65
C VAL A 227 6.32 22.17 -0.79
N THR A 228 5.06 21.77 -0.85
CA THR A 228 4.61 20.54 -0.19
C THR A 228 4.77 19.38 -1.17
N ILE A 229 5.35 18.28 -0.70
CA ILE A 229 5.47 17.03 -1.44
C ILE A 229 4.80 15.89 -0.67
N LEU A 230 4.17 14.98 -1.40
CA LEU A 230 3.46 13.81 -0.85
C LEU A 230 3.52 12.64 -1.84
N PRO A 231 3.32 11.39 -1.39
CA PRO A 231 3.17 10.27 -2.30
C PRO A 231 1.98 10.48 -3.26
N ASP A 232 2.17 10.10 -4.52
CA ASP A 232 1.10 10.13 -5.51
C ASP A 232 0.00 9.13 -5.11
N ARG A 233 -1.18 9.65 -4.75
CA ARG A 233 -2.30 8.84 -4.27
C ARG A 233 -3.01 8.07 -5.37
N TYR A 234 -2.92 8.49 -6.62
CA TYR A 234 -3.47 7.73 -7.75
C TYR A 234 -2.64 6.45 -7.95
N LEU A 235 -1.32 6.61 -7.99
CA LEU A 235 -0.39 5.50 -8.14
C LEU A 235 -0.27 4.66 -6.88
N LEU A 236 -0.53 5.23 -5.71
CA LEU A 236 -0.68 4.49 -4.46
C LEU A 236 -1.77 3.45 -4.56
N VAL A 237 -2.95 3.77 -5.12
CA VAL A 237 -4.03 2.78 -5.24
C VAL A 237 -3.62 1.63 -6.17
N VAL A 238 -2.92 1.94 -7.27
CA VAL A 238 -2.48 0.94 -8.25
C VAL A 238 -1.32 0.11 -7.71
N TYR A 239 -0.18 0.74 -7.42
CA TYR A 239 1.03 0.05 -6.98
C TYR A 239 0.96 -0.39 -5.52
N GLY A 240 0.25 0.32 -4.65
CA GLY A 240 0.05 -0.10 -3.26
C GLY A 240 -0.79 -1.36 -3.11
N PHE A 241 -1.52 -1.76 -4.15
CA PHE A 241 -2.17 -3.07 -4.22
C PHE A 241 -1.38 -4.08 -5.06
N ALA A 242 -0.99 -3.71 -6.29
CA ALA A 242 -0.31 -4.62 -7.21
C ALA A 242 1.06 -5.08 -6.69
N TYR A 243 1.86 -4.16 -6.14
CA TYR A 243 3.21 -4.44 -5.70
C TYR A 243 3.24 -5.45 -4.53
N PRO A 244 2.49 -5.24 -3.42
CA PRO A 244 2.39 -6.26 -2.37
C PRO A 244 1.81 -7.58 -2.87
N THR A 245 0.82 -7.53 -3.76
CA THR A 245 0.22 -8.76 -4.32
C THR A 245 1.29 -9.62 -4.98
N ILE A 246 2.11 -9.05 -5.86
CA ILE A 246 3.15 -9.79 -6.60
C ILE A 246 4.17 -10.40 -5.63
N PHE A 247 4.78 -9.59 -4.75
CA PHE A 247 5.88 -10.06 -3.91
C PHE A 247 5.42 -10.98 -2.77
N ALA A 248 4.26 -10.74 -2.17
CA ALA A 248 3.71 -11.65 -1.18
C ALA A 248 3.27 -12.99 -1.82
N THR A 249 2.73 -12.97 -3.04
CA THR A 249 2.44 -14.19 -3.82
C THR A 249 3.73 -14.99 -4.08
N LEU A 250 4.85 -14.33 -4.42
CA LEU A 250 6.14 -15.01 -4.60
C LEU A 250 6.61 -15.70 -3.31
N GLY A 251 6.41 -15.06 -2.14
CA GLY A 251 6.69 -15.69 -0.85
C GLY A 251 5.84 -16.94 -0.60
N ALA A 252 4.53 -16.83 -0.83
CA ALA A 252 3.60 -17.96 -0.70
C ALA A 252 3.91 -19.10 -1.68
N TRP A 253 4.38 -18.76 -2.89
CA TRP A 253 4.75 -19.73 -3.91
C TRP A 253 5.91 -20.62 -3.47
N LEU A 254 6.88 -20.08 -2.71
CA LEU A 254 7.98 -20.87 -2.17
C LEU A 254 7.45 -21.98 -1.23
N VAL A 255 6.48 -21.66 -0.38
CA VAL A 255 5.84 -22.65 0.52
C VAL A 255 5.09 -23.71 -0.29
N TYR A 256 4.33 -23.30 -1.31
CA TYR A 256 3.62 -24.23 -2.18
C TYR A 256 4.57 -25.22 -2.86
N ARG A 257 5.65 -24.70 -3.47
CA ARG A 257 6.64 -25.52 -4.18
C ARG A 257 7.34 -26.51 -3.24
N ASP A 258 7.61 -26.13 -1.99
CA ASP A 258 8.27 -27.02 -1.04
C ASP A 258 7.33 -28.13 -0.53
N ARG A 259 6.02 -28.01 -0.77
CA ARG A 259 4.98 -28.99 -0.40
C ARG A 259 4.53 -29.90 -1.55
N THR A 260 4.88 -29.59 -2.80
CA THR A 260 4.51 -30.34 -4.02
C THR A 260 5.70 -30.94 -4.72
#